data_AF-A0A6B2L9M3-F1
#
_entry.id   AF-A0A6B2L9M3-F1
#
_cell.length_a   1.000
_cell.length_b   1.000
_cell.length_c   1.000
_cell.angle_alpha   90.00
_cell.angle_beta   90.00
_cell.angle_gamma   90.00
#
_symmetry.space_group_name_H-M   'P 1'
#
loop_
_entity.id
_entity.type
_entity.pdbx_description
1 polymer ?
#
loop_
_entity_poly.entity_id
_entity_poly.type
_entity_poly.pdbx_seq_one_letter_code
_entity_poly.pdbx_strand_id
1 'polypeptide(L)'
;MPRRPLLRIVSALTFSPTPTRSARLSDVHLNIPPPAKGKEYLVQGSYDYYHYNQDSFNDDGWGCAYRSLQTIQSWYQKANLTTQPIQNHLEIQKFLYALGQKPKNFVGSKEWIGSIEIQTILRGYMGIVSKIEHVQKGNQMADHVSVLIDHFERQGTPIMIGGGQLAYTLLGVHVNQDTGRVMYLILDPHYVGKEDLQVIHKKGWCGWKDGSLFKDKYFYNLCLPQAHNPSASGV
;
A
#
# COMPACT_ATOMS: atom_id res chain seq x y z
N MET A 1 -1.50 8.86 -25.07
CA MET A 1 -1.36 7.67 -24.21
C MET A 1 0.13 7.40 -24.00
N PRO A 2 0.70 7.46 -22.79
CA PRO A 2 2.06 6.98 -22.60
C PRO A 2 2.02 5.44 -22.57
N ARG A 3 2.73 4.82 -23.51
CA ARG A 3 2.86 3.37 -23.61
C ARG A 3 3.72 2.85 -22.46
N ARG A 4 3.17 2.00 -21.61
CA ARG A 4 3.95 1.19 -20.66
C ARG A 4 4.89 0.27 -21.45
N PRO A 5 6.19 0.18 -21.14
CA PRO A 5 7.08 -0.78 -21.81
C PRO A 5 6.68 -2.19 -21.39
N LEU A 6 6.14 -2.97 -22.32
CA LEU A 6 5.63 -4.33 -22.07
C LEU A 6 6.73 -5.42 -22.09
N LEU A 7 7.96 -5.09 -22.51
CA LEU A 7 9.02 -6.07 -22.72
C LEU A 7 10.36 -5.55 -22.16
N ARG A 8 10.71 -6.03 -20.96
CA ARG A 8 12.09 -6.08 -20.44
C ARG A 8 12.35 -7.50 -19.96
N ILE A 9 13.61 -7.95 -20.00
CA ILE A 9 14.02 -9.33 -19.61
C ILE A 9 13.55 -9.70 -18.18
N VAL A 10 13.38 -8.71 -17.31
CA VAL A 10 12.88 -8.86 -15.93
C VAL A 10 11.35 -9.00 -15.81
N SER A 11 10.59 -8.75 -16.87
CA SER A 11 9.13 -9.01 -16.94
C SER A 11 8.80 -10.48 -17.23
N ALA A 12 9.79 -11.37 -17.19
CA ALA A 12 9.59 -12.80 -17.41
C ALA A 12 8.82 -13.43 -16.24
N LEU A 13 7.78 -14.21 -16.56
CA LEU A 13 7.10 -15.08 -15.62
C LEU A 13 8.14 -16.07 -15.03
N THR A 14 8.46 -15.91 -13.76
CA THR A 14 9.35 -16.82 -13.05
C THR A 14 8.55 -18.02 -12.54
N PHE A 15 8.58 -19.13 -13.27
CA PHE A 15 8.22 -20.44 -12.72
C PHE A 15 9.46 -21.04 -12.05
N SER A 16 9.57 -20.93 -10.72
CA SER A 16 10.60 -21.64 -9.94
C SER A 16 10.04 -22.94 -9.36
N PRO A 17 10.68 -24.11 -9.57
CA PRO A 17 10.18 -25.40 -9.08
C PRO A 17 10.67 -25.80 -7.68
N THR A 18 11.32 -24.91 -6.91
CA THR A 18 11.88 -25.24 -5.59
C THR A 18 11.25 -24.43 -4.46
N PRO A 19 10.66 -25.06 -3.43
CA PRO A 19 10.07 -24.35 -2.31
C PRO A 19 11.17 -23.94 -1.32
N THR A 20 11.74 -22.76 -1.53
CA THR A 20 12.54 -22.08 -0.51
C THR A 20 11.64 -21.13 0.28
N ARG A 21 11.82 -21.07 1.60
CA ARG A 21 11.27 -20.10 2.57
C ARG A 21 9.95 -19.47 2.12
N SER A 22 8.81 -20.11 2.41
CA SER A 22 7.42 -19.68 2.12
C SER A 22 7.36 -18.34 1.37
N ALA A 23 7.40 -18.39 0.04
CA ALA A 23 7.37 -17.19 -0.78
C ALA A 23 6.18 -16.32 -0.35
N ARG A 24 6.40 -15.02 -0.15
CA ARG A 24 5.34 -14.07 0.21
C ARG A 24 4.24 -14.15 -0.84
N LEU A 25 2.98 -14.05 -0.41
CA LEU A 25 1.87 -14.02 -1.34
C LEU A 25 1.89 -12.73 -2.18
N SER A 26 1.71 -12.87 -3.49
CA SER A 26 1.49 -11.73 -4.39
C SER A 26 0.01 -11.59 -4.73
N ASP A 27 -0.40 -10.36 -5.06
CA ASP A 27 -1.70 -10.06 -5.66
C ASP A 27 -2.89 -10.68 -4.91
N VAL A 28 -2.82 -10.69 -3.58
CA VAL A 28 -3.81 -11.37 -2.72
C VAL A 28 -5.23 -10.87 -2.89
N HIS A 29 -5.43 -9.70 -3.48
CA HIS A 29 -6.75 -9.19 -3.82
C HIS A 29 -7.44 -9.92 -4.98
N LEU A 30 -6.70 -10.67 -5.80
CA LEU A 30 -7.27 -11.43 -6.91
C LEU A 30 -8.25 -12.48 -6.38
N ASN A 31 -9.34 -12.69 -7.13
CA ASN A 31 -10.43 -13.62 -6.82
C ASN A 31 -11.30 -13.24 -5.61
N ILE A 32 -11.15 -12.03 -5.05
CA ILE A 32 -12.15 -11.48 -4.12
C ILE A 32 -13.31 -10.93 -4.96
N PRO A 33 -14.54 -11.46 -4.81
CA PRO A 33 -15.68 -10.99 -5.61
C PRO A 33 -16.07 -9.55 -5.23
N PRO A 34 -16.62 -8.78 -6.18
CA PRO A 34 -17.17 -7.45 -5.89
C PRO A 34 -18.27 -7.54 -4.81
N PRO A 35 -18.40 -6.53 -3.93
CA PRO A 35 -19.33 -6.59 -2.82
C PRO A 35 -20.80 -6.41 -3.24
N ALA A 36 -21.06 -5.81 -4.41
CA ALA A 36 -22.39 -5.55 -4.95
C ALA A 36 -22.31 -5.25 -6.46
N LYS A 37 -23.46 -4.95 -7.09
CA LYS A 37 -23.49 -4.33 -8.41
C LYS A 37 -22.87 -2.94 -8.34
N GLY A 38 -21.92 -2.66 -9.23
CA GLY A 38 -21.23 -1.38 -9.27
C GLY A 38 -20.00 -1.41 -10.15
N LYS A 39 -19.12 -0.42 -9.97
CA LYS A 39 -17.84 -0.34 -10.67
C LYS A 39 -16.69 -0.35 -9.68
N GLU A 40 -15.69 -1.16 -9.99
CA GLU A 40 -14.45 -1.28 -9.23
C GLU A 40 -13.33 -0.46 -9.89
N TYR A 41 -12.50 0.15 -9.06
CA TYR A 41 -11.31 0.89 -9.45
C TYR A 41 -10.18 0.37 -8.58
N LEU A 42 -9.30 -0.44 -9.16
CA LEU A 42 -8.33 -1.23 -8.42
C LEU A 42 -6.89 -0.80 -8.76
N VAL A 43 -5.97 -1.22 -7.91
CA VAL A 43 -4.53 -1.26 -8.20
C VAL A 43 -4.29 -1.94 -9.56
N GLN A 44 -3.33 -1.42 -10.32
CA GLN A 44 -2.96 -1.94 -11.64
C GLN A 44 -1.53 -2.47 -11.60
N GLY A 45 -1.33 -3.74 -11.92
CA GLY A 45 -0.03 -4.40 -11.80
C GLY A 45 0.12 -5.14 -10.49
N SER A 46 1.28 -5.78 -10.29
CA SER A 46 1.47 -6.72 -9.19
C SER A 46 2.15 -6.12 -7.97
N TYR A 47 1.89 -6.68 -6.80
CA TYR A 47 2.56 -6.35 -5.53
C TYR A 47 2.72 -7.62 -4.67
N ASP A 48 3.61 -7.58 -3.69
CA ASP A 48 3.73 -8.59 -2.63
C ASP A 48 3.04 -8.10 -1.36
N TYR A 49 2.38 -9.01 -0.64
CA TYR A 49 1.74 -8.73 0.62
C TYR A 49 2.75 -8.77 1.77
N TYR A 50 3.09 -7.59 2.28
CA TYR A 50 3.87 -7.44 3.49
C TYR A 50 2.97 -7.29 4.71
N HIS A 51 3.22 -8.10 5.74
CA HIS A 51 2.45 -8.11 6.98
C HIS A 51 3.31 -8.45 8.20
N TYR A 52 2.74 -8.38 9.40
CA TYR A 52 3.43 -8.64 10.65
C TYR A 52 4.10 -10.01 10.71
N ASN A 53 5.19 -10.06 11.48
CA ASN A 53 5.96 -11.28 11.79
C ASN A 53 6.64 -11.94 10.57
N GLN A 54 6.63 -11.28 9.42
CA GLN A 54 7.50 -11.64 8.30
C GLN A 54 8.97 -11.28 8.59
N ASP A 55 9.88 -11.87 7.81
CA ASP A 55 11.33 -11.62 7.89
C ASP A 55 11.97 -11.97 9.24
N SER A 56 11.31 -12.86 10.01
CA SER A 56 11.73 -13.23 11.37
C SER A 56 11.80 -12.02 12.32
N PHE A 57 10.97 -11.00 12.09
CA PHE A 57 10.97 -9.77 12.87
C PHE A 57 9.60 -9.54 13.52
N ASN A 58 9.57 -9.43 14.86
CA ASN A 58 8.33 -9.15 15.59
C ASN A 58 8.05 -7.65 15.62
N ASP A 59 7.20 -7.23 14.69
CA ASP A 59 6.68 -5.88 14.56
C ASP A 59 5.21 -5.73 14.96
N ASP A 60 4.67 -6.73 15.68
CA ASP A 60 3.30 -6.71 16.15
C ASP A 60 3.05 -5.50 17.07
N GLY A 61 1.95 -4.80 16.79
CA GLY A 61 1.54 -3.57 17.46
C GLY A 61 2.23 -2.28 16.97
N TRP A 62 3.23 -2.34 16.08
CA TRP A 62 3.90 -1.12 15.63
C TRP A 62 4.42 -1.05 14.19
N GLY A 63 4.50 -2.17 13.48
CA GLY A 63 5.06 -2.22 12.13
C GLY A 63 4.10 -1.84 11.01
N CYS A 64 2.85 -1.44 11.29
CA CYS A 64 1.76 -1.50 10.29
C CYS A 64 2.07 -0.61 9.07
N ALA A 65 2.55 0.61 9.33
CA ALA A 65 2.96 1.54 8.29
C ALA A 65 4.24 1.10 7.56
N TYR A 66 5.17 0.43 8.25
CA TYR A 66 6.36 -0.15 7.63
C TYR A 66 5.99 -1.24 6.62
N ARG A 67 5.08 -2.15 6.99
CA ARG A 67 4.60 -3.22 6.11
C ARG A 67 3.78 -2.68 4.94
N SER A 68 2.95 -1.67 5.17
CA SER A 68 2.26 -0.98 4.07
C SER A 68 3.25 -0.30 3.11
N LEU A 69 4.33 0.30 3.60
CA LEU A 69 5.39 0.86 2.77
C LEU A 69 6.10 -0.23 1.97
N GLN A 70 6.44 -1.37 2.57
CA GLN A 70 7.07 -2.50 1.86
C GLN A 70 6.18 -3.04 0.74
N THR A 71 4.86 -3.14 0.97
CA THR A 71 3.88 -3.48 -0.07
C THR A 71 3.94 -2.49 -1.23
N ILE A 72 3.96 -1.17 -0.95
CA ILE A 72 4.10 -0.14 -1.99
C ILE A 72 5.43 -0.29 -2.73
N GLN A 73 6.55 -0.44 -2.01
CA GLN A 73 7.88 -0.63 -2.61
C GLN A 73 7.91 -1.85 -3.54
N SER A 74 7.27 -2.95 -3.16
CA SER A 74 7.16 -4.16 -3.99
C SER A 74 6.41 -3.92 -5.29
N TRP A 75 5.36 -3.08 -5.28
CA TRP A 75 4.64 -2.71 -6.50
C TRP A 75 5.57 -2.00 -7.49
N TYR A 76 6.37 -1.05 -7.02
CA TYR A 76 7.33 -0.34 -7.87
C TYR A 76 8.43 -1.27 -8.40
N GLN A 77 8.89 -2.25 -7.61
CA GLN A 77 9.83 -3.26 -8.07
C GLN A 77 9.23 -4.13 -9.18
N LYS A 78 8.03 -4.70 -8.95
CA LYS A 78 7.35 -5.55 -9.94
C LYS A 78 6.93 -4.80 -11.20
N ALA A 79 6.63 -3.50 -11.08
CA ALA A 79 6.38 -2.61 -12.20
C ALA A 79 7.67 -2.22 -12.97
N ASN A 80 8.86 -2.65 -12.50
CA ASN A 80 10.16 -2.28 -13.05
C ASN A 80 10.41 -0.76 -13.09
N LEU A 81 9.84 -0.04 -12.12
CA LEU A 81 9.98 1.42 -11.97
C LEU A 81 11.09 1.81 -10.99
N THR A 82 11.64 0.85 -10.25
CA THR A 82 12.80 1.03 -9.38
C THR A 82 13.67 -0.23 -9.37
N THR A 83 14.97 -0.04 -9.13
CA THR A 83 15.92 -1.13 -8.85
C THR A 83 16.30 -1.18 -7.37
N GLN A 84 15.80 -0.23 -6.56
CA GLN A 84 16.08 -0.19 -5.13
C GLN A 84 15.47 -1.39 -4.42
N PRO A 85 16.18 -2.05 -3.49
CA PRO A 85 15.63 -3.14 -2.69
C PRO A 85 14.50 -2.66 -1.77
N ILE A 86 13.65 -3.58 -1.32
CA ILE A 86 12.64 -3.29 -0.30
C ILE A 86 13.35 -3.15 1.04
N GLN A 87 13.11 -2.03 1.74
CA GLN A 87 13.80 -1.73 2.98
C GLN A 87 13.19 -2.51 4.15
N ASN A 88 14.02 -2.95 5.09
CA ASN A 88 13.56 -3.42 6.40
C ASN A 88 13.30 -2.24 7.36
N HIS A 89 12.71 -2.52 8.53
CA HIS A 89 12.36 -1.48 9.52
C HIS A 89 13.56 -0.66 9.97
N LEU A 90 14.70 -1.30 10.22
CA LEU A 90 15.91 -0.61 10.66
C LEU A 90 16.47 0.31 9.58
N GLU A 91 16.45 -0.12 8.32
CA GLU A 91 16.85 0.69 7.16
C GLU A 91 15.95 1.90 6.98
N ILE A 92 14.63 1.70 7.11
CA ILE A 92 13.65 2.79 7.09
C ILE A 92 13.93 3.79 8.22
N GLN A 93 14.19 3.31 9.43
CA GLN A 93 14.47 4.18 10.57
C GLN A 93 15.78 4.96 10.40
N LYS A 94 16.84 4.28 9.95
CA LYS A 94 18.13 4.92 9.62
C LYS A 94 17.96 5.97 8.53
N PHE A 95 17.14 5.70 7.52
CA PHE A 95 16.88 6.63 6.44
C PHE A 95 16.18 7.91 6.92
N LEU A 96 15.13 7.77 7.75
CA LEU A 96 14.44 8.92 8.34
C LEU A 96 15.36 9.75 9.27
N TYR A 97 16.23 9.09 10.04
CA TYR A 97 17.24 9.77 10.84
C TYR A 97 18.25 10.53 9.95
N ALA A 98 18.75 9.90 8.89
CA ALA A 98 19.70 10.52 7.96
C ALA A 98 19.13 11.75 7.26
N LEU A 99 17.81 11.80 7.03
CA LEU A 99 17.10 12.97 6.49
C LEU A 99 16.76 14.03 7.56
N GLY A 100 17.17 13.84 8.81
CA GLY A 100 16.87 14.75 9.92
C GLY A 100 15.39 14.77 10.33
N GLN A 101 14.58 13.79 9.89
CA GLN A 101 13.15 13.73 10.19
C GLN A 101 12.84 13.12 11.56
N LYS A 102 13.78 12.36 12.11
CA LYS A 102 13.65 11.65 13.39
C LYS A 102 14.95 11.75 14.18
N PRO A 103 14.89 11.72 15.52
CA PRO A 103 16.08 11.75 16.38
C PRO A 103 16.85 10.42 16.34
N LYS A 104 18.09 10.40 16.82
CA LYS A 104 18.95 9.21 16.78
C LYS A 104 18.37 8.00 17.53
N ASN A 105 17.66 8.22 18.63
CA ASN A 105 17.03 7.16 19.44
C ASN A 105 15.82 6.50 18.75
N PHE A 106 15.30 7.08 17.66
CA PHE A 106 14.29 6.44 16.83
C PHE A 106 14.83 5.19 16.11
N VAL A 107 16.13 5.16 15.81
CA VAL A 107 16.77 4.03 15.13
C VAL A 107 16.86 2.83 16.06
N GLY A 108 16.26 1.71 15.65
CA GLY A 108 16.12 0.50 16.45
C GLY A 108 14.95 0.55 17.45
N SER A 109 14.15 1.63 17.44
CA SER A 109 12.96 1.74 18.28
C SER A 109 11.78 0.92 17.73
N LYS A 110 10.67 0.92 18.48
CA LYS A 110 9.36 0.39 18.06
C LYS A 110 8.36 1.51 17.79
N GLU A 111 8.84 2.71 17.46
CA GLU A 111 7.96 3.85 17.21
C GLU A 111 7.23 3.69 15.87
N TRP A 112 5.99 4.17 15.81
CA TRP A 112 5.19 4.23 14.59
C TRP A 112 5.73 5.29 13.62
N ILE A 113 5.47 5.08 12.32
CA ILE A 113 5.59 6.09 11.27
C ILE A 113 4.21 6.35 10.64
N GLY A 114 4.02 7.50 10.01
CA GLY A 114 2.79 7.87 9.33
C GLY A 114 2.96 8.08 7.83
N SER A 115 1.88 8.57 7.21
CA SER A 115 1.81 8.80 5.77
C SER A 115 2.82 9.84 5.28
N ILE A 116 3.19 10.81 6.11
CA ILE A 116 4.21 11.82 5.78
C ILE A 116 5.60 11.20 5.74
N GLU A 117 5.98 10.39 6.73
CA GLU A 117 7.24 9.67 6.69
C GLU A 117 7.31 8.72 5.49
N ILE A 118 6.21 8.02 5.15
CA ILE A 118 6.13 7.16 3.96
C ILE A 118 6.35 7.97 2.68
N GLN A 119 5.70 9.12 2.52
CA GLN A 119 5.93 10.01 1.38
C GLN A 119 7.40 10.43 1.29
N THR A 120 8.00 10.83 2.41
CA THR A 120 9.41 11.24 2.47
C THR A 120 10.35 10.10 2.08
N ILE A 121 10.08 8.88 2.55
CA ILE A 121 10.88 7.70 2.19
C ILE A 121 10.74 7.38 0.70
N LEU A 122 9.52 7.31 0.16
CA LEU A 122 9.29 7.05 -1.26
C LEU A 122 10.02 8.08 -2.15
N ARG A 123 9.96 9.37 -1.77
CA ARG A 123 10.65 10.45 -2.48
C ARG A 123 12.16 10.33 -2.37
N GLY A 124 12.70 10.19 -1.17
CA GLY A 124 14.15 10.23 -0.94
C GLY A 124 14.87 8.94 -1.36
N TYR A 125 14.23 7.78 -1.19
CA TYR A 125 14.86 6.48 -1.43
C TYR A 125 14.64 5.98 -2.86
N MET A 126 13.43 6.16 -3.41
CA MET A 126 13.06 5.65 -4.74
C MET A 126 12.79 6.75 -5.77
N GLY A 127 12.89 8.04 -5.42
CA GLY A 127 12.61 9.14 -6.34
C GLY A 127 11.12 9.29 -6.69
N ILE A 128 10.23 8.67 -5.92
CA ILE A 128 8.80 8.60 -6.19
C ILE A 128 8.08 9.77 -5.53
N VAL A 129 7.38 10.57 -6.32
CA VAL A 129 6.46 11.60 -5.79
C VAL A 129 5.20 10.92 -5.27
N SER A 130 4.69 11.38 -4.12
CA SER A 130 3.38 10.98 -3.62
C SER A 130 2.55 12.22 -3.28
N LYS A 131 1.22 12.12 -3.40
CA LYS A 131 0.27 13.12 -2.88
C LYS A 131 -0.20 12.69 -1.49
N ILE A 132 -0.53 13.65 -0.63
CA ILE A 132 -1.20 13.39 0.66
C ILE A 132 -2.63 13.88 0.54
N GLU A 133 -3.59 12.97 0.66
CA GLU A 133 -5.00 13.32 0.78
C GLU A 133 -5.38 13.32 2.27
N HIS A 134 -5.87 14.45 2.76
CA HIS A 134 -6.24 14.61 4.17
C HIS A 134 -7.74 14.53 4.36
N VAL A 135 -8.19 13.59 5.20
CA VAL A 135 -9.58 13.39 5.58
C VAL A 135 -9.72 13.71 7.06
N GLN A 136 -10.57 14.68 7.42
CA GLN A 136 -10.62 15.17 8.81
C GLN A 136 -11.31 14.18 9.76
N LYS A 137 -12.30 13.42 9.26
CA LYS A 137 -13.08 12.44 10.03
C LYS A 137 -13.38 11.19 9.21
N GLY A 138 -13.54 10.05 9.89
CA GLY A 138 -13.84 8.77 9.24
C GLY A 138 -15.05 8.78 8.31
N ASN A 139 -16.18 9.36 8.75
CA ASN A 139 -17.40 9.50 7.95
C ASN A 139 -17.25 10.34 6.67
N GLN A 140 -16.19 11.15 6.55
CA GLN A 140 -15.91 11.95 5.35
C GLN A 140 -15.12 11.16 4.30
N MET A 141 -14.65 9.93 4.56
CA MET A 141 -13.86 9.17 3.59
C MET A 141 -14.58 8.98 2.25
N ALA A 142 -15.91 8.91 2.25
CA ALA A 142 -16.69 8.78 1.02
C ALA A 142 -16.65 10.06 0.16
N ASP A 143 -16.48 11.24 0.78
CA ASP A 143 -16.41 12.53 0.08
C ASP A 143 -15.16 12.63 -0.81
N HIS A 144 -14.11 11.85 -0.48
CA HIS A 144 -12.85 11.78 -1.23
C HIS A 144 -12.83 10.67 -2.30
N VAL A 145 -13.95 9.98 -2.55
CA VAL A 145 -13.98 8.83 -3.50
C VAL A 145 -13.56 9.22 -4.92
N SER A 146 -13.88 10.44 -5.36
CA SER A 146 -13.48 10.94 -6.69
C SER A 146 -11.96 11.01 -6.85
N VAL A 147 -11.23 11.40 -5.79
CA VAL A 147 -9.77 11.43 -5.75
C VAL A 147 -9.21 10.01 -5.82
N LEU A 148 -9.81 9.06 -5.10
CA LEU A 148 -9.40 7.66 -5.11
C LEU A 148 -9.62 7.01 -6.48
N ILE A 149 -10.76 7.28 -7.10
CA ILE A 149 -11.07 6.83 -8.47
C ILE A 149 -10.02 7.35 -9.45
N ASP A 150 -9.77 8.66 -9.45
CA ASP A 150 -8.80 9.28 -10.36
C ASP A 150 -7.39 8.70 -10.16
N HIS A 151 -7.01 8.45 -8.90
CA HIS A 151 -5.74 7.80 -8.58
C HIS A 151 -5.65 6.37 -9.14
N PHE A 152 -6.65 5.52 -8.90
CA PHE A 152 -6.62 4.14 -9.39
C PHE A 152 -6.72 4.05 -10.91
N GLU A 153 -7.40 4.98 -11.58
CA GLU A 153 -7.45 5.01 -13.05
C GLU A 153 -6.12 5.49 -13.66
N ARG A 154 -5.50 6.54 -13.11
CA ARG A 154 -4.29 7.17 -13.70
C ARG A 154 -2.97 6.61 -13.20
N GLN A 155 -2.88 6.31 -11.92
CA GLN A 155 -1.65 5.85 -11.26
C GLN A 155 -1.72 4.35 -11.00
N GLY A 156 -2.83 3.85 -10.46
CA GLY A 156 -3.03 2.44 -10.18
C GLY A 156 -2.08 1.86 -9.14
N THR A 157 -1.48 2.69 -8.27
CA THR A 157 -0.58 2.25 -7.21
C THR A 157 -1.34 1.95 -5.91
N PRO A 158 -0.85 1.05 -5.04
CA PRO A 158 -1.39 0.90 -3.69
C PRO A 158 -1.27 2.20 -2.89
N ILE A 159 -2.30 2.51 -2.09
CA ILE A 159 -2.35 3.70 -1.24
C ILE A 159 -2.15 3.27 0.21
N MET A 160 -1.27 3.94 0.95
CA MET A 160 -1.22 3.76 2.41
C MET A 160 -2.23 4.70 3.08
N ILE A 161 -3.04 4.19 4.00
CA ILE A 161 -3.93 4.97 4.86
C ILE A 161 -3.38 4.95 6.28
N GLY A 162 -3.13 6.11 6.88
CA GLY A 162 -2.74 6.24 8.29
C GLY A 162 -3.77 7.04 9.10
N GLY A 163 -4.23 6.50 10.22
CA GLY A 163 -5.15 7.18 11.15
C GLY A 163 -5.37 6.39 12.44
N GLY A 164 -5.46 7.09 13.57
CA GLY A 164 -5.75 6.45 14.88
C GLY A 164 -4.75 5.39 15.33
N GLN A 165 -3.46 5.57 15.05
CA GLN A 165 -2.35 4.61 15.28
C GLN A 165 -2.42 3.33 14.45
N LEU A 166 -3.36 3.23 13.51
CA LEU A 166 -3.46 2.11 12.58
C LEU A 166 -3.02 2.56 11.19
N ALA A 167 -2.47 1.61 10.44
CA ALA A 167 -2.18 1.78 9.03
C ALA A 167 -2.76 0.61 8.23
N TYR A 168 -3.29 0.92 7.06
CA TYR A 168 -3.80 -0.04 6.10
C TYR A 168 -3.26 0.25 4.71
N THR A 169 -3.30 -0.74 3.82
CA THR A 169 -3.06 -0.52 2.39
C THR A 169 -4.39 -0.62 1.64
N LEU A 170 -4.78 0.44 0.94
CA LEU A 170 -5.94 0.47 0.08
C LEU A 170 -5.53 0.05 -1.34
N LEU A 171 -6.20 -0.98 -1.84
CA LEU A 171 -5.96 -1.57 -3.15
C LEU A 171 -7.03 -1.24 -4.18
N GLY A 172 -8.11 -0.58 -3.76
CA GLY A 172 -9.17 -0.19 -4.66
C GLY A 172 -10.41 0.33 -3.97
N VAL A 173 -11.30 0.89 -4.76
CA VAL A 173 -12.64 1.31 -4.33
C VAL A 173 -13.70 0.69 -5.23
N HIS A 174 -14.86 0.40 -4.66
CA HIS A 174 -16.05 -0.03 -5.39
C HIS A 174 -17.16 0.98 -5.12
N VAL A 175 -17.78 1.49 -6.18
CA VAL A 175 -18.94 2.39 -6.09
C VAL A 175 -20.17 1.68 -6.62
N ASN A 176 -21.16 1.52 -5.74
CA ASN A 176 -22.46 1.00 -6.13
C ASN A 176 -23.19 2.03 -7.01
N GLN A 177 -23.59 1.61 -8.22
CA GLN A 177 -24.19 2.51 -9.21
C GLN A 177 -25.58 3.03 -8.82
N ASP A 178 -26.33 2.26 -8.05
CA ASP A 178 -27.72 2.57 -7.72
C ASP A 178 -27.81 3.43 -6.45
N THR A 179 -26.90 3.23 -5.48
CA THR A 179 -26.94 3.86 -4.15
C THR A 179 -25.83 4.88 -3.90
N GLY A 180 -24.78 4.89 -4.73
CA GLY A 180 -23.56 5.68 -4.48
C GLY A 180 -22.71 5.17 -3.32
N ARG A 181 -23.08 4.06 -2.66
CA ARG A 181 -22.31 3.51 -1.53
C ARG A 181 -20.91 3.11 -1.97
N VAL A 182 -19.92 3.57 -1.21
CA VAL A 182 -18.50 3.28 -1.43
C VAL A 182 -18.03 2.14 -0.52
N MET A 183 -17.30 1.20 -1.09
CA MET A 183 -16.59 0.13 -0.39
C MET A 183 -15.09 0.24 -0.72
N TYR A 184 -14.25 -0.19 0.21
CA TYR A 184 -12.79 -0.03 0.18
C TYR A 184 -12.14 -1.41 0.22
N LEU A 185 -11.31 -1.73 -0.77
CA LEU A 185 -10.56 -2.99 -0.80
C LEU A 185 -9.29 -2.84 0.04
N ILE A 186 -9.34 -3.38 1.25
CA ILE A 186 -8.28 -3.22 2.24
C ILE A 186 -7.38 -4.44 2.24
N LEU A 187 -6.08 -4.18 2.27
CA LEU A 187 -5.04 -5.12 2.63
C LEU A 187 -4.48 -4.73 4.00
N ASP A 188 -4.67 -5.61 4.96
CA ASP A 188 -4.43 -5.36 6.36
C ASP A 188 -3.02 -5.85 6.78
N PRO A 189 -2.07 -4.95 7.10
CA PRO A 189 -0.71 -5.36 7.46
C PRO A 189 -0.61 -6.04 8.83
N HIS A 190 -1.68 -6.06 9.64
CA HIS A 190 -1.65 -6.62 10.99
C HIS A 190 -1.80 -8.15 11.02
N TYR A 191 -1.91 -8.81 9.86
CA TYR A 191 -1.94 -10.26 9.80
C TYR A 191 -0.63 -10.86 10.33
N VAL A 192 -0.73 -11.73 11.33
CA VAL A 192 0.43 -12.39 11.99
C VAL A 192 0.57 -13.87 11.62
N GLY A 193 -0.33 -14.39 10.78
CA GLY A 193 -0.38 -15.80 10.43
C GLY A 193 0.63 -16.20 9.35
N LYS A 194 0.53 -17.46 8.91
CA LYS A 194 1.33 -17.99 7.78
C LYS A 194 0.77 -17.50 6.45
N GLU A 195 1.54 -17.64 5.38
CA GLU A 195 1.14 -17.35 3.99
C GLU A 195 0.00 -18.30 3.52
N ASP A 196 -1.22 -18.05 4.00
CA ASP A 196 -2.43 -18.83 3.75
C ASP A 196 -3.52 -17.92 3.18
N LEU A 197 -3.67 -17.98 1.85
CA LEU A 197 -4.62 -17.15 1.11
C LEU A 197 -6.07 -17.37 1.55
N GLN A 198 -6.44 -18.60 1.91
CA GLN A 198 -7.80 -18.92 2.34
C GLN A 198 -8.13 -18.26 3.67
N VAL A 199 -7.18 -18.29 4.62
CA VAL A 199 -7.33 -17.58 5.90
C VAL A 199 -7.38 -16.07 5.68
N ILE A 200 -6.52 -15.54 4.81
CA ILE A 200 -6.46 -14.10 4.48
C ILE A 200 -7.80 -13.61 3.93
N HIS A 201 -8.40 -14.33 2.97
CA HIS A 201 -9.70 -13.99 2.40
C HIS A 201 -10.84 -14.20 3.40
N LYS A 202 -10.94 -15.39 4.00
CA LYS A 202 -12.08 -15.76 4.86
C LYS A 202 -12.18 -14.90 6.12
N LYS A 203 -11.04 -14.49 6.69
CA LYS A 203 -11.01 -13.59 7.85
C LYS A 203 -10.97 -12.11 7.46
N GLY A 204 -10.91 -11.79 6.17
CA GLY A 204 -10.95 -10.43 5.65
C GLY A 204 -9.71 -9.61 5.96
N TRP A 205 -8.53 -10.23 6.00
CA TRP A 205 -7.23 -9.56 6.02
C TRP A 205 -6.89 -8.93 4.67
N CYS A 206 -7.40 -9.53 3.58
CA CYS A 206 -7.61 -8.82 2.34
C CYS A 206 -9.10 -8.91 1.99
N GLY A 207 -9.77 -7.78 1.76
CA GLY A 207 -11.20 -7.79 1.40
C GLY A 207 -11.90 -6.44 1.44
N TRP A 208 -13.10 -6.42 0.89
CA TRP A 208 -13.97 -5.24 0.85
C TRP A 208 -14.48 -4.88 2.25
N LYS A 209 -14.29 -3.62 2.64
CA LYS A 209 -14.78 -3.01 3.88
C LYS A 209 -15.66 -1.83 3.55
N ASP A 210 -16.68 -1.58 4.37
CA ASP A 210 -17.44 -0.34 4.26
C ASP A 210 -16.77 0.81 5.02
N GLY A 211 -17.34 2.01 4.90
CA GLY A 211 -16.82 3.22 5.56
C GLY A 211 -16.76 3.14 7.09
N SER A 212 -17.45 2.19 7.74
CA SER A 212 -17.42 2.05 9.21
C SER A 212 -16.05 1.61 9.75
N LEU A 213 -15.17 1.14 8.87
CA LEU A 213 -13.75 0.92 9.18
C LEU A 213 -13.11 2.21 9.71
N PHE A 214 -13.45 3.36 9.12
CA PHE A 214 -12.89 4.66 9.47
C PHE A 214 -13.73 5.30 10.58
N LYS A 215 -13.15 5.43 11.77
CA LYS A 215 -13.80 6.04 12.94
C LYS A 215 -13.73 7.56 12.92
N ASP A 216 -14.83 8.22 13.25
CA ASP A 216 -15.01 9.69 13.21
C ASP A 216 -14.13 10.48 14.18
N LYS A 217 -13.64 9.83 15.23
CA LYS A 217 -12.73 10.44 16.22
C LYS A 217 -11.30 10.65 15.72
N TYR A 218 -10.97 10.13 14.54
CA TYR A 218 -9.63 10.22 13.96
C TYR A 218 -9.69 10.93 12.61
N PHE A 219 -8.63 11.67 12.31
CA PHE A 219 -8.30 12.06 10.95
C PHE A 219 -7.51 10.95 10.25
N TYR A 220 -7.51 10.97 8.92
CA TYR A 220 -6.77 10.03 8.09
C TYR A 220 -5.93 10.80 7.08
N ASN A 221 -4.68 10.39 6.93
CA ASN A 221 -3.81 10.83 5.84
C ASN A 221 -3.60 9.65 4.90
N LEU A 222 -3.94 9.83 3.63
CA LEU A 222 -3.71 8.83 2.60
C LEU A 222 -2.48 9.26 1.80
N CYS A 223 -1.45 8.41 1.75
CA CYS A 223 -0.31 8.61 0.87
C CYS A 223 -0.61 7.93 -0.46
N LEU A 224 -0.69 8.72 -1.53
CA LEU A 224 -1.03 8.34 -2.91
C LEU A 224 0.24 8.39 -3.79
N PRO A 225 0.99 7.29 -3.92
CA PRO A 225 2.23 7.27 -4.70
C PRO A 225 1.97 7.40 -6.20
N GLN A 226 2.73 8.22 -6.91
CA GLN A 226 2.53 8.42 -8.36
C GLN A 226 3.35 7.38 -9.14
N ALA A 227 2.74 6.69 -10.09
CA ALA A 227 3.43 5.75 -10.99
C ALA A 227 4.30 6.48 -12.02
N HIS A 228 3.92 7.70 -12.36
CA HIS A 228 4.66 8.58 -13.27
C HIS A 228 4.96 9.90 -12.56
N ASN A 229 6.23 10.33 -12.60
CA ASN A 229 6.58 11.66 -12.13
C ASN A 229 5.99 12.70 -13.10
N PRO A 230 5.25 13.70 -12.62
CA PRO A 230 4.75 14.79 -13.46
C PRO A 230 5.91 15.73 -13.85
N SER A 231 6.76 15.27 -14.79
CA SER A 231 7.66 16.01 -15.70
C SER A 231 8.87 15.16 -16.10
N ALA A 232 8.68 14.24 -17.05
CA ALA A 232 9.73 13.77 -17.98
C ALA A 232 9.31 14.04 -19.44
N SER A 233 8.41 15.00 -19.63
CA SER A 233 7.89 15.47 -20.91
C SER A 233 7.98 16.99 -20.88
N GLY A 234 9.15 17.51 -21.24
CA GLY A 234 9.44 18.94 -21.22
C GLY A 234 10.91 19.28 -21.04
N VAL A 235 11.78 18.71 -21.88
CA VAL A 235 12.98 19.37 -22.45
C VAL A 235 13.05 18.95 -23.91
#